data_AF-A0A3D2AY04-F1
#
_entry.id   AF-A0A3D2AY04-F1
#
_cell.length_a   1.000
_cell.length_b   1.000
_cell.length_c   1.000
_cell.angle_alpha   90.00
_cell.angle_beta   90.00
_cell.angle_gamma   90.00
#
_symmetry.space_group_name_H-M   'P 1'
#
loop_
_entity.id
_entity.type
_entity.pdbx_description
1 polymer ?
#
loop_
_entity_poly.entity_id
_entity_poly.type
_entity_poly.pdbx_seq_one_letter_code
_entity_poly.pdbx_strand_id
1 'polypeptide(L)'
;MGSLLISTLLAVSLTAASGPVVELPISGAPLSDEALAAIEQLPGVRAAALDREVLSLEVAPDSEVSVSDVVAVLTEHAPDSRLERDGVTIGAHTIFQMNAGVCFFCAEGPLGQTLARRSFVSDWSVVDYYAKGRLRFRINADGKATIGALGGTGAFEDIIITDRYEGLSTVNLYWATGGVEWRVNEAVARQEAS
;
A
#
# COMPACT_ATOMS: atom_id res chain seq x y z
N MET A 1 -5.54 37.71 52.54
CA MET A 1 -4.64 37.77 51.37
C MET A 1 -4.75 36.43 50.67
N GLY A 2 -5.56 36.34 49.62
CA GLY A 2 -5.81 35.09 48.87
C GLY A 2 -4.88 35.03 47.66
N SER A 3 -4.07 33.97 47.58
CA SER A 3 -3.32 33.63 46.37
C SER A 3 -4.27 33.02 45.34
N LEU A 4 -4.42 33.69 44.20
CA LEU A 4 -5.02 33.11 42.99
C LEU A 4 -3.89 32.45 42.19
N LEU A 5 -3.90 31.11 42.14
CA LEU A 5 -3.07 30.34 41.22
C LEU A 5 -3.79 30.26 39.87
N ILE A 6 -3.24 30.92 38.86
CA ILE A 6 -3.70 30.81 37.47
C ILE A 6 -2.93 29.63 36.85
N SER A 7 -3.57 28.47 36.77
CA SER A 7 -3.07 27.35 35.96
C SER A 7 -3.34 27.63 34.49
N THR A 8 -2.31 28.03 33.75
CA THR A 8 -2.32 28.03 32.28
C THR A 8 -2.29 26.59 31.78
N LEU A 9 -3.45 26.08 31.35
CA LEU A 9 -3.53 24.90 30.49
C LEU A 9 -2.90 25.24 29.14
N LEU A 10 -1.71 24.70 28.86
CA LEU A 10 -1.20 24.61 27.50
C LEU A 10 -2.06 23.57 26.76
N ALA A 11 -3.00 24.04 25.96
CA ALA A 11 -3.57 23.24 24.89
C ALA A 11 -2.47 23.01 23.85
N VAL A 12 -1.76 21.90 23.96
CA VAL A 12 -0.90 21.42 22.88
C VAL A 12 -1.84 20.95 21.78
N SER A 13 -2.05 21.78 20.77
CA SER A 13 -2.66 21.35 19.51
C SER A 13 -1.70 20.37 18.85
N LEU A 14 -1.82 19.07 19.14
CA LEU A 14 -1.28 18.05 18.27
C LEU A 14 -2.01 18.18 16.94
N THR A 15 -1.41 18.88 15.97
CA THR A 15 -1.72 18.62 14.57
C THR A 15 -1.31 17.17 14.33
N ALA A 16 -2.28 16.26 14.38
CA ALA A 16 -2.06 14.87 14.00
C ALA A 16 -1.45 14.91 12.59
N ALA A 17 -0.32 14.21 12.40
CA ALA A 17 0.25 14.06 11.07
C ALA A 17 -0.86 13.58 10.12
N SER A 18 -1.01 14.24 8.97
CA SER A 18 -1.90 13.76 7.92
C SER A 18 -1.27 12.50 7.34
N GLY A 19 -1.93 11.35 7.51
CA GLY A 19 -1.49 10.14 6.83
C GLY A 19 -1.87 10.19 5.34
N PRO A 20 -1.53 9.15 4.57
CA PRO A 20 -1.69 9.19 3.13
C PRO A 20 -3.17 9.10 2.74
N VAL A 21 -3.53 9.87 1.72
CA VAL A 21 -4.86 9.83 1.09
C VAL A 21 -4.71 9.21 -0.29
N VAL A 22 -5.56 8.24 -0.60
CA VAL A 22 -5.63 7.63 -1.93
C VAL A 22 -7.06 7.66 -2.45
N GLU A 23 -7.18 7.87 -3.75
CA GLU A 23 -8.45 7.79 -4.46
C GLU A 23 -8.60 6.39 -5.08
N LEU A 24 -9.69 5.71 -4.70
CA LEU A 24 -10.04 4.38 -5.16
C LEU A 24 -11.30 4.49 -6.02
N PRO A 25 -11.20 4.32 -7.34
CA PRO A 25 -12.36 4.40 -8.21
C PRO A 25 -13.28 3.20 -7.98
N ILE A 26 -14.58 3.47 -7.87
CA ILE A 26 -15.65 2.51 -7.65
C ILE A 26 -16.58 2.54 -8.87
N SER A 27 -17.00 1.37 -9.35
CA SER A 27 -18.00 1.23 -10.39
C SER A 27 -19.20 0.42 -9.89
N GLY A 28 -20.31 0.47 -10.63
CA GLY A 28 -21.54 -0.26 -10.30
C GLY A 28 -22.53 0.58 -9.52
N ALA A 29 -23.15 -0.02 -8.50
CA ALA A 29 -24.11 0.67 -7.64
C ALA A 29 -23.42 1.72 -6.73
N PRO A 30 -24.11 2.78 -6.31
CA PRO A 30 -23.61 3.67 -5.26
C PRO A 30 -23.39 2.93 -3.94
N LEU A 31 -22.35 3.28 -3.19
CA LEU A 31 -22.12 2.71 -1.85
C LEU A 31 -23.18 3.21 -0.87
N SER A 32 -23.68 2.31 -0.03
CA SER A 32 -24.52 2.67 1.11
C SER A 32 -23.69 3.28 2.24
N ASP A 33 -24.34 4.03 3.13
CA ASP A 33 -23.70 4.55 4.35
C ASP A 33 -23.16 3.40 5.23
N GLU A 34 -23.83 2.24 5.22
CA GLU A 34 -23.38 1.04 5.92
C GLU A 34 -22.07 0.49 5.34
N ALA A 35 -21.95 0.41 4.01
CA ALA A 35 -20.72 -0.03 3.36
C ALA A 35 -19.57 0.95 3.62
N LEU A 36 -19.83 2.26 3.60
CA LEU A 36 -18.83 3.27 3.92
C LEU A 36 -18.38 3.16 5.39
N ALA A 37 -19.32 3.01 6.33
CA ALA A 37 -19.01 2.81 7.74
C ALA A 37 -18.22 1.52 8.00
N ALA A 38 -18.46 0.46 7.23
CA ALA A 38 -17.66 -0.77 7.30
C ALA A 38 -16.23 -0.57 6.80
N ILE A 39 -16.02 0.23 5.73
CA ILE A 39 -14.69 0.60 5.26
C ILE A 39 -13.95 1.43 6.32
N GLU A 40 -14.62 2.38 6.98
CA GLU A 40 -14.03 3.18 8.07
C GLU A 40 -13.60 2.35 9.29
N GLN A 41 -14.17 1.15 9.47
CA GLN A 41 -13.81 0.24 10.55
C GLN A 41 -12.60 -0.65 10.21
N LEU A 42 -12.10 -0.61 8.96
CA LEU A 42 -10.91 -1.37 8.60
C LEU A 42 -9.69 -0.89 9.42
N PRO A 43 -8.86 -1.82 9.93
CA PRO A 43 -7.63 -1.44 10.63
C PRO A 43 -6.76 -0.52 9.78
N GLY A 44 -6.32 0.59 10.37
CA GLY A 44 -5.46 1.57 9.71
C GLY A 44 -6.22 2.64 8.89
N VAL A 45 -7.53 2.51 8.69
CA VAL A 45 -8.34 3.59 8.09
C VAL A 45 -8.64 4.65 9.14
N ARG A 46 -8.38 5.91 8.79
CA ARG A 46 -8.70 7.07 9.63
C ARG A 46 -10.03 7.70 9.25
N ALA A 47 -10.28 7.79 7.95
CA ALA A 47 -11.52 8.31 7.39
C ALA A 47 -11.73 7.74 5.99
N ALA A 48 -12.98 7.63 5.58
CA ALA A 48 -13.33 7.31 4.21
C ALA A 48 -14.44 8.27 3.74
N ALA A 49 -14.34 8.75 2.51
CA ALA A 49 -15.35 9.62 1.94
C ALA A 49 -15.63 9.20 0.50
N LEU A 50 -16.90 9.21 0.11
CA LEU A 50 -17.30 8.95 -1.26
C LEU A 50 -17.72 10.27 -1.93
N ASP A 51 -17.03 10.66 -2.99
CA ASP A 51 -17.52 11.68 -3.93
C ASP A 51 -17.83 11.01 -5.27
N ARG A 52 -19.12 10.92 -5.59
CA ARG A 52 -19.65 10.19 -6.76
C ARG A 52 -19.17 8.73 -6.78
N GLU A 53 -18.21 8.43 -7.64
CA GLU A 53 -17.66 7.11 -7.95
C GLU A 53 -16.22 6.98 -7.45
N VAL A 54 -15.75 7.91 -6.61
CA VAL A 54 -14.38 7.91 -6.08
C VAL A 54 -14.42 7.84 -4.57
N LEU A 55 -13.94 6.72 -4.04
CA LEU A 55 -13.71 6.53 -2.61
C LEU A 55 -12.34 7.12 -2.25
N SER A 56 -12.36 8.23 -1.51
CA SER A 56 -11.17 8.77 -0.87
C SER A 56 -10.94 8.02 0.44
N LEU A 57 -9.77 7.39 0.56
CA LEU A 57 -9.36 6.65 1.74
C LEU A 57 -8.19 7.36 2.41
N GLU A 58 -8.38 7.78 3.65
CA GLU A 58 -7.33 8.33 4.48
C GLU A 58 -6.81 7.27 5.44
N VAL A 59 -5.51 6.98 5.36
CA VAL A 59 -4.84 5.99 6.21
C VAL A 59 -4.23 6.71 7.42
N ALA A 60 -4.30 6.09 8.59
CA ALA A 60 -3.62 6.60 9.78
C ALA A 60 -2.09 6.54 9.60
N PRO A 61 -1.33 7.52 10.15
CA PRO A 61 0.13 7.49 10.07
C PRO A 61 0.73 6.17 10.55
N ASP A 62 1.78 5.70 9.88
CA ASP A 62 2.50 4.44 10.13
C ASP A 62 1.64 3.16 10.05
N SER A 63 0.40 3.28 9.56
CA SER A 63 -0.54 2.17 9.36
C SER A 63 -0.54 1.69 7.91
N GLU A 64 -1.06 0.49 7.70
CA GLU A 64 -1.19 -0.14 6.39
C GLU A 64 -2.66 -0.45 6.15
N VAL A 65 -3.16 -0.12 4.96
CA VAL A 65 -4.47 -0.61 4.49
C VAL A 65 -4.27 -1.38 3.20
N SER A 66 -4.77 -2.62 3.16
CA SER A 66 -4.80 -3.44 1.96
C SER A 66 -5.99 -3.06 1.09
N VAL A 67 -5.77 -2.91 -0.22
CA VAL A 67 -6.85 -2.76 -1.20
C VAL A 67 -7.71 -4.03 -1.25
N SER A 68 -7.13 -5.21 -1.00
CA SER A 68 -7.89 -6.46 -0.93
C SER A 68 -8.85 -6.50 0.27
N ASP A 69 -8.50 -5.90 1.40
CA ASP A 69 -9.42 -5.77 2.55
C ASP A 69 -10.60 -4.83 2.21
N VAL A 70 -10.35 -3.73 1.49
CA VAL A 70 -11.44 -2.87 0.97
C VAL A 70 -12.35 -3.65 0.02
N VAL A 71 -11.78 -4.45 -0.88
CA VAL A 71 -12.56 -5.31 -1.81
C VAL A 71 -13.40 -6.34 -1.04
N ALA A 72 -12.88 -6.91 0.05
CA ALA A 72 -13.61 -7.84 0.89
C ALA A 72 -14.84 -7.17 1.54
N VAL A 73 -14.65 -5.97 2.10
CA VAL A 73 -15.76 -5.17 2.67
C VAL A 73 -16.82 -4.84 1.60
N LEU A 74 -16.40 -4.43 0.41
CA LEU A 74 -17.34 -4.18 -0.69
C LEU A 74 -18.10 -5.44 -1.09
N THR A 75 -17.44 -6.59 -1.12
CA THR A 75 -18.08 -7.86 -1.45
C THR A 75 -19.17 -8.23 -0.43
N GLU A 76 -18.97 -7.90 0.84
CA GLU A 76 -19.91 -8.19 1.92
C GLU A 76 -21.06 -7.17 2.00
N HIS A 77 -20.75 -5.87 1.96
CA HIS A 77 -21.70 -4.80 2.26
C HIS A 77 -22.23 -4.05 1.03
N ALA A 78 -21.60 -4.22 -0.13
CA ALA A 78 -21.98 -3.56 -1.39
C ALA A 78 -21.72 -4.46 -2.61
N PRO A 79 -22.35 -5.65 -2.71
CA PRO A 79 -22.01 -6.68 -3.70
C PRO A 79 -22.21 -6.25 -5.17
N ASP A 80 -23.03 -5.22 -5.42
CA ASP A 80 -23.25 -4.63 -6.74
C ASP A 80 -22.26 -3.49 -7.06
N SER A 81 -21.33 -3.19 -6.15
CA SER A 81 -20.26 -2.22 -6.30
C SER A 81 -18.92 -2.91 -6.45
N ARG A 82 -18.00 -2.30 -7.20
CA ARG A 82 -16.68 -2.89 -7.48
C ARG A 82 -15.60 -1.83 -7.40
N LEU A 83 -14.48 -2.18 -6.78
CA LEU A 83 -13.29 -1.35 -6.81
C LEU A 83 -12.53 -1.62 -8.13
N GLU A 84 -12.34 -0.56 -8.91
CA GLU A 84 -11.58 -0.59 -10.17
C GLU A 84 -10.08 -0.52 -9.86
N ARG A 85 -9.51 -1.66 -9.44
CA ARG A 85 -8.10 -1.73 -8.99
C ARG A 85 -7.12 -1.22 -10.04
N ASP A 86 -7.39 -1.49 -11.31
CA ASP A 86 -6.57 -1.04 -12.44
C ASP A 86 -6.66 0.49 -12.67
N GLY A 87 -7.72 1.15 -12.17
CA GLY A 87 -7.92 2.60 -12.22
C GLY A 87 -7.23 3.38 -11.10
N VAL A 88 -6.70 2.69 -10.08
CA VAL A 88 -5.98 3.34 -8.97
C VAL A 88 -4.70 4.00 -9.50
N THR A 89 -4.48 5.26 -9.15
CA THR A 89 -3.27 6.00 -9.50
C THR A 89 -2.08 5.52 -8.66
N ILE A 90 -0.92 5.37 -9.31
CA ILE A 90 0.32 4.99 -8.64
C ILE A 90 0.91 6.22 -7.96
N GLY A 91 0.81 6.28 -6.63
CA GLY A 91 1.37 7.36 -5.81
C GLY A 91 2.55 6.91 -4.94
N ALA A 92 3.16 7.86 -4.23
CA ALA A 92 4.29 7.61 -3.34
C ALA A 92 3.97 6.62 -2.19
N HIS A 93 2.69 6.54 -1.82
CA HIS A 93 2.18 5.69 -0.74
C HIS A 93 1.54 4.39 -1.25
N THR A 94 1.63 4.12 -2.56
CA THR A 94 1.15 2.89 -3.19
C THR A 94 2.27 1.85 -3.18
N ILE A 95 2.17 0.85 -2.31
CA ILE A 95 3.12 -0.25 -2.20
C ILE A 95 2.53 -1.49 -2.86
N PHE A 96 3.26 -2.06 -3.81
CA PHE A 96 2.86 -3.28 -4.49
C PHE A 96 3.40 -4.48 -3.73
N GLN A 97 2.58 -5.52 -3.58
CA GLN A 97 2.99 -6.80 -3.00
C GLN A 97 2.87 -7.91 -4.05
N MET A 98 3.91 -8.72 -4.17
CA MET A 98 3.90 -9.92 -5.02
C MET A 98 4.51 -11.12 -4.30
N ASN A 99 4.12 -12.31 -4.74
CA ASN A 99 4.75 -13.54 -4.32
C ASN A 99 6.11 -13.68 -5.02
N ALA A 100 7.19 -13.62 -4.25
CA ALA A 100 8.54 -13.92 -4.70
C ALA A 100 9.00 -15.33 -4.29
N GLY A 101 8.15 -16.10 -3.59
CA GLY A 101 8.47 -17.42 -3.10
C GLY A 101 9.74 -17.43 -2.26
N VAL A 102 10.52 -18.51 -2.34
CA VAL A 102 11.79 -18.66 -1.59
C VAL A 102 12.99 -17.96 -2.24
N CYS A 103 12.85 -17.41 -3.46
CA CYS A 103 13.95 -16.82 -4.21
C CYS A 103 13.68 -15.35 -4.56
N PHE A 104 14.18 -14.45 -3.72
CA PHE A 104 14.12 -13.00 -3.91
C PHE A 104 14.61 -12.57 -5.32
N PHE A 105 15.83 -12.94 -5.70
CA PHE A 105 16.42 -12.51 -6.98
C PHE A 105 15.68 -13.07 -8.21
N CYS A 106 15.06 -14.25 -8.08
CA CYS A 106 14.26 -14.85 -9.15
C CYS A 106 13.00 -14.02 -9.44
N ALA A 107 12.50 -13.26 -8.47
CA ALA A 107 11.36 -12.36 -8.63
C ALA A 107 11.80 -10.92 -8.95
N GLU A 108 12.80 -10.40 -8.23
CA GLU A 108 13.28 -9.02 -8.37
C GLU A 108 13.81 -8.74 -9.79
N GLY A 109 14.63 -9.63 -10.35
CA GLY A 109 15.23 -9.44 -11.67
C GLY A 109 14.19 -9.30 -12.79
N PRO A 110 13.26 -10.27 -12.96
CA PRO A 110 12.17 -10.17 -13.94
C PRO A 110 11.23 -8.99 -13.70
N LEU A 111 10.95 -8.65 -12.44
CA LEU A 111 10.16 -7.47 -12.08
C LEU A 111 10.85 -6.20 -12.61
N GLY A 112 12.14 -6.03 -12.33
CA GLY A 112 12.93 -4.89 -12.80
C GLY A 112 12.95 -4.77 -14.32
N GLN A 113 13.11 -5.89 -15.04
CA GLN A 113 13.03 -5.90 -16.51
C GLN A 113 11.65 -5.50 -17.03
N THR A 114 10.59 -5.86 -16.32
CA THR A 114 9.20 -5.51 -16.68
C THR A 114 8.95 -4.02 -16.47
N LEU A 115 9.37 -3.49 -15.32
CA LEU A 115 9.21 -2.07 -14.98
C LEU A 115 10.07 -1.16 -15.85
N ALA A 116 11.29 -1.57 -16.22
CA ALA A 116 12.15 -0.81 -17.13
C ALA A 116 11.56 -0.63 -18.54
N ARG A 117 10.57 -1.44 -18.93
CA ARG A 117 9.85 -1.32 -20.21
C ARG A 117 8.66 -0.34 -20.14
N ARG A 118 8.39 0.25 -18.98
CA ARG A 118 7.28 1.19 -18.76
C ARG A 118 7.83 2.61 -18.78
N SER A 119 7.50 3.37 -19.83
CA SER A 119 8.04 4.72 -20.04
C SER A 119 7.68 5.74 -18.95
N PHE A 120 6.60 5.48 -18.20
CA PHE A 120 6.14 6.32 -17.10
C PHE A 120 6.82 5.99 -15.77
N VAL A 121 7.57 4.89 -15.69
CA VAL A 121 8.32 4.50 -14.49
C VAL A 121 9.68 5.20 -14.53
N SER A 122 9.88 6.13 -13.60
CA SER A 122 11.13 6.86 -13.45
C SER A 122 12.16 6.08 -12.62
N ASP A 123 11.69 5.39 -11.59
CA ASP A 123 12.49 4.55 -10.70
C ASP A 123 11.57 3.57 -9.94
N TRP A 124 12.14 2.55 -9.32
CA TRP A 124 11.42 1.64 -8.44
C TRP A 124 12.38 1.04 -7.41
N SER A 125 11.85 0.66 -6.25
CA SER A 125 12.67 0.12 -5.17
C SER A 125 11.89 -0.93 -4.37
N VAL A 126 12.55 -2.01 -4.00
CA VAL A 126 12.03 -2.90 -2.95
C VAL A 126 12.03 -2.15 -1.62
N VAL A 127 10.94 -2.22 -0.87
CA VAL A 127 10.82 -1.56 0.43
C VAL A 127 10.78 -2.57 1.57
N ASP A 128 10.34 -3.81 1.30
CA ASP A 128 10.27 -4.88 2.30
C ASP A 128 10.23 -6.27 1.63
N TYR A 129 10.62 -7.30 2.37
CA TYR A 129 10.47 -8.72 2.01
C TYR A 129 9.98 -9.50 3.23
N TYR A 130 8.68 -9.78 3.23
CA TYR A 130 7.94 -10.32 4.38
C TYR A 130 7.97 -11.85 4.43
N ALA A 131 7.53 -12.41 5.57
CA ALA A 131 7.36 -13.85 5.76
C ALA A 131 6.53 -14.50 4.64
N LYS A 132 6.88 -15.76 4.32
CA LYS A 132 6.33 -16.54 3.19
C LYS A 132 6.70 -16.01 1.81
N GLY A 133 7.73 -15.17 1.70
CA GLY A 133 8.29 -14.80 0.42
C GLY A 133 7.55 -13.67 -0.28
N ARG A 134 6.93 -12.74 0.46
CA ARG A 134 6.21 -11.63 -0.16
C ARG A 134 7.13 -10.44 -0.35
N LEU A 135 7.38 -10.09 -1.59
CA LEU A 135 8.15 -8.92 -1.98
C LEU A 135 7.22 -7.70 -1.99
N ARG A 136 7.61 -6.64 -1.28
CA ARG A 136 6.92 -5.35 -1.30
C ARG A 136 7.82 -4.30 -1.95
N PHE A 137 7.29 -3.54 -2.88
CA PHE A 137 8.06 -2.56 -3.64
C PHE A 137 7.25 -1.32 -3.97
N ARG A 138 7.95 -0.20 -4.17
CA ARG A 138 7.41 1.09 -4.59
C ARG A 138 7.79 1.34 -6.04
N ILE A 139 6.89 1.97 -6.78
CA ILE A 139 7.14 2.46 -8.14
C ILE A 139 7.04 3.99 -8.10
N ASN A 140 8.07 4.69 -8.55
CA ASN A 140 8.05 6.13 -8.78
C ASN A 140 7.57 6.39 -10.21
N ALA A 141 6.30 6.77 -10.36
CA ALA A 141 5.70 7.07 -11.66
C ALA A 141 5.49 8.59 -11.86
N ASP A 142 5.22 9.01 -13.10
CA ASP A 142 4.95 10.41 -13.50
C ASP A 142 3.66 11.04 -12.92
N GLY A 143 3.09 10.44 -11.87
CA GLY A 143 1.93 10.94 -11.12
C GLY A 143 0.58 10.78 -11.81
N LYS A 144 0.55 10.22 -13.04
CA LYS A 144 -0.70 9.97 -13.78
C LYS A 144 -0.87 8.50 -14.20
N ALA A 145 0.18 7.70 -14.05
CA ALA A 145 0.10 6.28 -14.32
C ALA A 145 -0.87 5.59 -13.37
N THR A 146 -1.72 4.73 -13.92
CA THR A 146 -2.58 3.85 -13.14
C THR A 146 -1.99 2.44 -13.09
N ILE A 147 -2.47 1.62 -12.18
CA ILE A 147 -2.03 0.22 -12.05
C ILE A 147 -2.31 -0.56 -13.34
N GLY A 148 -3.41 -0.28 -14.04
CA GLY A 148 -3.71 -0.88 -15.35
C GLY A 148 -2.61 -0.66 -16.39
N ALA A 149 -1.92 0.49 -16.35
CA ALA A 149 -0.82 0.80 -17.27
C ALA A 149 0.41 -0.11 -17.07
N LEU A 150 0.52 -0.81 -15.93
CA LEU A 150 1.57 -1.80 -15.70
C LEU A 150 1.31 -3.12 -16.45
N GLY A 151 0.10 -3.34 -16.96
CA GLY A 151 -0.36 -4.60 -17.54
C GLY A 151 -1.48 -5.27 -16.74
N GLY A 152 -2.14 -4.53 -15.84
CA GLY A 152 -3.23 -4.99 -14.99
C GLY A 152 -2.78 -5.55 -13.63
N THR A 153 -3.74 -5.72 -12.74
CA THR A 153 -3.54 -6.18 -11.34
C THR A 153 -3.20 -7.65 -11.17
N GLY A 154 -3.36 -8.49 -12.21
CA GLY A 154 -3.09 -9.92 -12.13
C GLY A 154 -1.63 -10.31 -11.82
N ALA A 155 -0.69 -9.36 -11.97
CA ALA A 155 0.72 -9.57 -11.64
C ALA A 155 1.04 -9.33 -10.15
N PHE A 156 0.11 -8.77 -9.37
CA PHE A 156 0.34 -8.39 -7.98
C PHE A 156 -0.64 -9.15 -7.07
N GLU A 157 -0.14 -9.67 -5.96
CA GLU A 157 -1.01 -10.28 -4.94
C GLU A 157 -1.89 -9.20 -4.31
N ASP A 158 -1.30 -8.03 -4.03
CA ASP A 158 -2.00 -6.96 -3.36
C ASP A 158 -1.39 -5.58 -3.60
N ILE A 159 -2.13 -4.55 -3.20
CA ILE A 159 -1.69 -3.16 -3.13
C ILE A 159 -1.94 -2.68 -1.70
N ILE A 160 -0.92 -2.11 -1.09
CA ILE A 160 -0.94 -1.62 0.29
C ILE A 160 -0.75 -0.12 0.26
N ILE A 161 -1.62 0.60 0.96
CA ILE A 161 -1.58 2.05 1.08
C ILE A 161 -0.97 2.40 2.43
N THR A 162 0.19 3.07 2.41
CA THR A 162 0.93 3.38 3.64
C THR A 162 2.04 4.43 3.43
N ASP A 163 2.31 5.22 4.46
CA ASP A 163 3.44 6.14 4.59
C ASP A 163 4.64 5.53 5.35
N ARG A 164 4.51 4.32 5.91
CA ARG A 164 5.54 3.64 6.71
C ARG A 164 6.92 3.57 6.04
N TYR A 165 6.96 3.54 4.71
CA TYR A 165 8.22 3.45 3.94
C TYR A 165 8.68 4.81 3.38
N GLU A 166 8.08 5.91 3.81
CA GLU A 166 8.52 7.26 3.44
C GLU A 166 9.92 7.54 4.03
N GLY A 167 10.78 8.19 3.25
CA GLY A 167 12.15 8.48 3.65
C GLY A 167 13.11 7.28 3.70
N LEU A 168 12.64 6.04 3.51
CA LEU A 168 13.51 4.88 3.38
C LEU A 168 14.23 4.90 2.02
N SER A 169 15.52 5.21 2.05
CA SER A 169 16.41 5.16 0.88
C SER A 169 17.10 3.80 0.69
N THR A 170 17.03 2.92 1.70
CA THR A 170 17.67 1.61 1.70
C THR A 170 16.71 0.55 2.22
N VAL A 171 16.62 -0.57 1.50
CA VAL A 171 15.81 -1.73 1.88
C VAL A 171 16.21 -2.21 3.27
N ASN A 172 15.26 -2.37 4.18
CA ASN A 172 15.52 -3.10 5.41
C ASN A 172 15.54 -4.60 5.11
N LEU A 173 16.69 -5.11 4.67
CA LEU A 173 16.91 -6.54 4.36
C LEU A 173 17.01 -7.40 5.63
N TYR A 174 17.02 -6.79 6.82
CA TYR A 174 17.17 -7.48 8.09
C TYR A 174 15.83 -7.84 8.70
N TRP A 175 15.25 -8.96 8.28
CA TRP A 175 14.35 -9.71 9.14
C TRP A 175 14.73 -11.17 9.29
N ALA A 176 14.45 -11.67 10.50
CA ALA A 176 14.62 -13.06 10.88
C ALA A 176 13.69 -13.88 10.01
N THR A 177 14.22 -14.36 8.91
CA THR A 177 13.48 -15.06 7.91
C THR A 177 12.81 -16.27 8.56
N GLY A 178 11.54 -16.47 8.27
CA GLY A 178 10.85 -17.72 8.56
C GLY A 178 11.41 -18.89 7.73
N GLY A 179 12.74 -19.06 7.70
CA GLY A 179 13.46 -20.13 7.03
C GLY A 179 14.15 -19.80 5.70
N VAL A 180 14.19 -18.52 5.25
CA VAL A 180 14.88 -18.14 4.00
C VAL A 180 16.18 -17.42 4.33
N GLU A 181 17.30 -18.13 4.44
CA GLU A 181 18.59 -17.46 4.52
C GLU A 181 18.85 -16.67 3.23
N TRP A 182 19.11 -15.36 3.36
CA TRP A 182 19.50 -14.52 2.24
C TRP A 182 20.70 -15.13 1.52
N ARG A 183 20.54 -15.46 0.24
CA ARG A 183 21.67 -15.92 -0.59
C ARG A 183 22.48 -14.72 -1.05
N VAL A 184 23.80 -14.87 -1.02
CA VAL A 184 24.75 -13.78 -1.30
C VAL A 184 24.71 -13.34 -2.77
N ASN A 185 24.16 -14.17 -3.68
CA ASN A 185 24.01 -13.82 -5.10
C ASN A 185 22.88 -14.60 -5.80
N GLU A 186 22.50 -14.11 -6.99
CA GLU A 186 21.46 -14.68 -7.86
C GLU A 186 21.76 -16.12 -8.30
N ALA A 187 23.02 -16.46 -8.59
CA ALA A 187 23.38 -17.79 -9.11
C ALA A 187 23.08 -18.90 -8.09
N VAL A 188 23.41 -18.68 -6.82
CA VAL A 188 23.09 -19.61 -5.72
C VAL A 188 21.58 -19.70 -5.50
N ALA A 189 20.88 -18.57 -5.55
CA ALA A 189 19.42 -18.55 -5.40
C ALA A 189 18.70 -19.33 -6.51
N ARG A 190 19.20 -19.28 -7.76
CA ARG A 190 18.66 -20.05 -8.89
C ARG A 190 18.89 -21.55 -8.79
N GLN A 191 20.04 -21.99 -8.26
CA GLN A 191 20.36 -23.41 -8.10
C GLN A 191 19.46 -24.11 -7.05
N GLU A 192 19.08 -23.42 -6.00
CA GLU A 192 18.25 -24.01 -4.93
C GLU A 192 16.75 -24.02 -5.26
N ALA A 193 16.32 -23.17 -6.21
CA ALA A 193 14.94 -23.12 -6.66
C ALA A 193 14.60 -24.16 -7.75
N SER A 194 15.62 -24.81 -8.34
CA SER A 194 15.49 -25.84 -9.38
C SER A 194 15.46 -27.26 -8.82
#